data_AF-A0A512T0K3-F1
#
_entry.id   AF-A0A512T0K3-F1
#
_cell.length_a   1.000
_cell.length_b   1.000
_cell.length_c   1.000
_cell.angle_alpha   90.00
_cell.angle_beta   90.00
_cell.angle_gamma   90.00
#
_symmetry.space_group_name_H-M   'P 1'
#
loop_
_entity.id
_entity.type
_entity.pdbx_description
1 polymer ?
#
loop_
_entity_poly.entity_id
_entity_poly.type
_entity_poly.pdbx_seq_one_letter_code
_entity_poly.pdbx_strand_id
1 'polypeptide(L)'
;MLVGGTSADVGILHEHLWTGATVITAVRTVGSAAVAAWGALEGSLTLLVVALGIYWVGDILDGTWARLRRCETRIGAVLDIFSDRFNAGAFYVGLAWLQPDLAPAVFVYLAEFMVVDTFLSIAFLAWPIRSPNYFYVVDRTIWLWNWSKPAKAVNSALFAVLLLVTGWMEVALAIALALLVLKCWSVARLLRIGLPLPDPVTTHVA
;
A
#
# COMPACT_ATOMS: atom_id res chain seq x y z
N MET A 1 14.57 -11.97 16.98
CA MET A 1 15.95 -11.63 16.58
C MET A 1 15.94 -11.27 15.10
N LEU A 2 16.37 -10.06 14.74
CA LEU A 2 16.47 -9.63 13.34
C LEU A 2 17.63 -10.37 12.68
N VAL A 3 17.38 -11.08 11.58
CA VAL A 3 18.41 -11.78 10.83
C VAL A 3 18.93 -10.84 9.73
N GLY A 4 20.18 -10.39 9.84
CA GLY A 4 20.97 -9.94 8.68
C GLY A 4 20.92 -8.46 8.28
N GLY A 5 20.50 -7.54 9.14
CA GLY A 5 20.69 -6.10 8.94
C GLY A 5 21.14 -5.44 10.23
N THR A 6 22.19 -4.62 10.19
CA THR A 6 22.50 -3.71 11.30
C THR A 6 21.27 -2.83 11.54
N SER A 7 20.85 -2.66 12.81
CA SER A 7 19.70 -1.82 13.17
C SER A 7 19.77 -0.39 12.60
N ALA A 8 20.95 0.07 12.17
CA ALA A 8 21.15 1.34 11.49
C ALA A 8 20.60 1.38 10.05
N ASP A 9 20.63 0.28 9.30
CA ASP A 9 20.26 0.26 7.87
C ASP A 9 18.78 -0.04 7.63
N VAL A 10 18.08 -0.58 8.63
CA VAL A 10 16.65 -0.96 8.51
C VAL A 10 15.78 -0.40 9.65
N GLY A 11 16.41 -0.02 10.76
CA GLY A 11 15.74 0.44 11.96
C GLY A 11 15.47 1.93 12.00
N ILE A 12 14.90 2.37 13.11
CA ILE A 12 14.35 3.71 13.31
C ILE A 12 15.50 4.64 13.68
N LEU A 13 15.85 5.56 12.78
CA LEU A 13 16.89 6.55 13.04
C LEU A 13 16.31 7.82 13.66
N HIS A 14 15.40 8.47 12.95
CA HIS A 14 14.74 9.71 13.35
C HIS A 14 13.28 9.68 12.88
N GLU A 15 12.35 10.12 13.72
CA GLU A 15 10.93 10.09 13.42
C GLU A 15 10.38 11.52 13.30
N HIS A 16 9.92 11.87 12.10
CA HIS A 16 9.33 13.16 11.82
C HIS A 16 8.18 12.99 10.81
N LEU A 17 7.06 13.67 11.08
CA LEU A 17 5.93 13.70 10.17
C LEU A 17 6.28 14.50 8.90
N TRP A 18 6.89 15.67 9.07
CA TRP A 18 7.19 16.57 7.96
C TRP A 18 8.55 16.24 7.35
N THR A 19 8.50 15.63 6.17
CA THR A 19 9.65 15.40 5.30
C THR A 19 9.24 15.81 3.89
N GLY A 20 10.21 16.01 2.98
CA GLY A 20 9.87 16.25 1.58
C GLY A 20 9.04 15.11 0.98
N ALA A 21 9.24 13.87 1.43
CA ALA A 21 8.46 12.71 0.98
C ALA A 21 6.99 12.84 1.39
N THR A 22 6.70 13.13 2.67
CA THR A 22 5.31 13.25 3.14
C THR A 22 4.57 14.45 2.56
N VAL A 23 5.28 15.52 2.20
CA VAL A 23 4.71 16.63 1.43
C VAL A 23 4.30 16.17 0.02
N ILE A 24 5.15 15.41 -0.67
CA ILE A 24 4.82 14.83 -1.98
C ILE A 24 3.62 13.88 -1.85
N THR A 25 3.60 13.02 -0.82
CA THR A 25 2.47 12.12 -0.50
C THR A 25 1.17 12.91 -0.31
N ALA A 26 1.19 14.02 0.44
CA ALA A 26 0.00 14.84 0.65
C ALA A 26 -0.49 15.49 -0.66
N VAL A 27 0.43 16.07 -1.44
CA VAL A 27 0.11 16.73 -2.71
C VAL A 27 -0.44 15.73 -3.73
N ARG A 28 0.19 14.56 -3.90
CA ARG A 28 -0.31 13.53 -4.84
C ARG A 28 -1.70 13.05 -4.45
N THR A 29 -1.97 12.96 -3.15
CA THR A 29 -3.23 12.43 -2.63
C THR A 29 -4.38 13.37 -2.85
N VAL A 30 -4.20 14.65 -2.49
CA VAL A 30 -5.20 15.68 -2.74
C VAL A 30 -5.41 15.85 -4.26
N GLY A 31 -4.33 15.91 -5.04
CA GLY A 31 -4.40 16.07 -6.49
C GLY A 31 -5.12 14.91 -7.19
N SER A 32 -4.72 13.68 -6.90
CA SER A 32 -5.34 12.47 -7.46
C SER A 32 -6.82 12.39 -7.08
N ALA A 33 -7.15 12.57 -5.79
CA ALA A 33 -8.54 12.46 -5.34
C ALA A 33 -9.44 13.56 -5.93
N ALA A 34 -8.95 14.79 -6.06
CA ALA A 34 -9.69 15.88 -6.68
C ALA A 34 -9.99 15.59 -8.17
N VAL A 35 -8.99 15.11 -8.91
CA VAL A 35 -9.18 14.74 -10.33
C VAL A 35 -10.08 13.51 -10.46
N ALA A 36 -10.00 12.53 -9.55
CA ALA A 36 -10.90 11.38 -9.54
C ALA A 36 -12.35 11.79 -9.27
N ALA A 37 -12.58 12.68 -8.30
CA ALA A 37 -13.90 13.21 -8.01
C ALA A 37 -14.47 14.00 -9.19
N TRP A 38 -13.64 14.82 -9.85
CA TRP A 38 -14.02 15.51 -11.07
C TRP A 38 -14.39 14.53 -12.19
N GLY A 39 -13.56 13.50 -12.41
CA GLY A 39 -13.84 12.46 -13.40
C GLY A 39 -15.16 11.72 -13.14
N ALA A 40 -15.47 11.41 -11.89
CA ALA A 40 -16.73 10.78 -11.52
C ALA A 40 -17.94 11.71 -11.77
N LEU A 41 -17.82 13.01 -11.49
CA LEU A 41 -18.88 14.00 -11.73
C LEU A 41 -19.16 14.21 -13.22
N GLU A 42 -18.11 14.24 -14.06
CA GLU A 42 -18.25 14.43 -15.51
C GLU A 42 -18.56 13.15 -16.28
N GLY A 43 -18.50 11.99 -15.64
CA GLY A 43 -18.62 10.73 -16.35
C GLY A 43 -17.37 10.35 -17.16
N SER A 44 -16.21 10.92 -16.84
CA SER A 44 -15.00 10.88 -17.67
C SER A 44 -14.00 9.82 -17.20
N LEU A 45 -13.93 8.71 -17.94
CA LEU A 45 -12.91 7.68 -17.72
C LEU A 45 -11.49 8.24 -17.90
N THR A 46 -11.29 9.16 -18.85
CA THR A 46 -9.99 9.81 -19.08
C THR A 46 -9.50 10.54 -17.84
N LEU A 47 -10.37 11.28 -17.15
CA LEU A 47 -10.00 11.96 -15.91
C LEU A 47 -9.67 10.96 -14.79
N LEU A 48 -10.40 9.85 -14.68
CA LEU A 48 -10.03 8.78 -13.73
C LEU A 48 -8.65 8.19 -14.03
N VAL A 49 -8.32 7.96 -15.31
CA VAL A 49 -6.99 7.49 -15.72
C VAL A 49 -5.90 8.53 -15.43
N VAL A 50 -6.19 9.82 -15.63
CA VAL A 50 -5.28 10.90 -15.25
C VAL A 50 -5.06 10.92 -13.73
N ALA A 51 -6.11 10.77 -12.93
CA ALA A 51 -6.00 10.66 -11.47
C ALA A 51 -5.10 9.48 -11.07
N LEU A 52 -5.31 8.30 -11.67
CA LEU A 52 -4.46 7.12 -11.45
C LEU A 52 -2.99 7.40 -11.81
N GLY A 53 -2.75 8.13 -12.92
CA GLY A 53 -1.42 8.57 -13.31
C GLY A 53 -0.75 9.50 -12.30
N ILE A 54 -1.48 10.51 -11.79
CA ILE A 54 -1.00 11.41 -10.74
C ILE A 54 -0.63 10.62 -9.48
N TYR A 55 -1.50 9.70 -9.07
CA TYR A 55 -1.26 8.81 -7.95
C TYR A 55 0.05 8.02 -8.12
N TRP A 56 0.18 7.24 -9.20
CA TRP A 56 1.36 6.37 -9.39
C TRP A 56 2.66 7.15 -9.53
N VAL A 57 2.66 8.24 -10.30
CA VAL A 57 3.86 9.08 -10.45
C VAL A 57 4.24 9.68 -9.10
N GLY A 58 3.27 10.17 -8.34
CA GLY A 58 3.49 10.70 -6.99
C GLY A 58 4.09 9.68 -6.03
N ASP A 59 3.56 8.45 -6.00
CA ASP A 59 4.01 7.34 -5.13
C ASP A 59 5.45 6.91 -5.48
N ILE A 60 5.79 6.89 -6.75
CA ILE A 60 7.18 6.63 -7.16
C ILE A 60 8.08 7.77 -6.66
N LEU A 61 7.62 9.02 -6.77
CA LEU A 61 8.40 10.20 -6.40
C LEU A 61 8.63 10.33 -4.90
N ASP A 62 7.62 10.14 -4.04
CA ASP A 62 7.80 10.26 -2.58
C ASP A 62 8.74 9.17 -2.03
N GLY A 63 8.57 7.92 -2.47
CA GLY A 63 9.42 6.81 -2.06
C GLY A 63 10.84 6.96 -2.59
N THR A 64 11.02 7.50 -3.80
CA THR A 64 12.35 7.80 -4.35
C THR A 64 13.01 8.93 -3.57
N TRP A 65 12.28 10.00 -3.28
CA TRP A 65 12.76 11.12 -2.48
C TRP A 65 13.21 10.67 -1.09
N ALA A 66 12.39 9.87 -0.40
CA ALA A 66 12.67 9.38 0.94
C ALA A 66 14.00 8.60 1.01
N ARG A 67 14.25 7.74 0.01
CA ARG A 67 15.47 6.90 -0.05
C ARG A 67 16.70 7.70 -0.43
N LEU A 68 16.59 8.59 -1.42
CA LEU A 68 17.71 9.43 -1.86
C LEU A 68 18.15 10.41 -0.78
N ARG A 69 17.20 10.94 0.00
CA ARG A 69 17.47 11.91 1.08
C ARG A 69 17.64 11.25 2.46
N ARG A 70 17.57 9.91 2.54
CA ARG A 70 17.63 9.13 3.80
C ARG A 70 16.68 9.67 4.87
N CYS A 71 15.48 10.09 4.46
CA CYS A 71 14.45 10.64 5.35
C CYS A 71 13.20 9.75 5.47
N GLU A 72 13.36 8.44 5.25
CA GLU A 72 12.31 7.46 5.52
C GLU A 72 11.98 7.42 7.03
N THR A 73 10.70 7.59 7.36
CA THR A 73 10.16 7.55 8.73
C THR A 73 9.02 6.54 8.81
N ARG A 74 8.70 6.02 10.02
CA ARG A 74 7.60 5.07 10.19
C ARG A 74 6.26 5.73 9.95
N ILE A 75 6.08 6.94 10.47
CA ILE A 75 4.86 7.74 10.27
C ILE A 75 4.69 8.10 8.80
N GLY A 76 5.79 8.39 8.09
CA GLY A 76 5.79 8.63 6.66
C GLY A 76 5.31 7.40 5.90
N ALA A 77 5.83 6.21 6.22
CA ALA A 77 5.38 4.96 5.61
C ALA A 77 3.90 4.64 5.90
N VAL A 78 3.41 4.95 7.10
CA VAL A 78 1.98 4.78 7.44
C VAL A 78 1.12 5.74 6.63
N LEU A 79 1.50 7.02 6.57
CA LEU A 79 0.78 8.03 5.79
C LEU A 79 0.71 7.66 4.31
N ASP A 80 1.83 7.18 3.76
CA ASP A 80 1.96 6.65 2.40
C ASP A 80 0.97 5.50 2.13
N ILE A 81 0.95 4.49 3.00
CA ILE A 81 0.02 3.36 2.90
C ILE A 81 -1.44 3.84 2.89
N PHE A 82 -1.84 4.71 3.81
CA PHE A 82 -3.23 5.20 3.84
C PHE A 82 -3.58 6.04 2.61
N SER A 83 -2.63 6.84 2.15
CA SER A 83 -2.76 7.66 0.93
C SER A 83 -2.95 6.80 -0.32
N ASP A 84 -2.22 5.70 -0.45
CA ASP A 84 -2.39 4.73 -1.52
C ASP A 84 -3.78 4.12 -1.53
N ARG A 85 -4.27 3.70 -0.35
CA ARG A 85 -5.63 3.13 -0.24
C ARG A 85 -6.70 4.14 -0.62
N PHE A 86 -6.55 5.38 -0.18
CA PHE A 86 -7.50 6.43 -0.49
C PHE A 86 -7.52 6.75 -2.00
N ASN A 87 -6.35 6.95 -2.61
CA ASN A 87 -6.26 7.26 -4.04
C ASN A 87 -6.72 6.09 -4.92
N ALA A 88 -6.32 4.87 -4.58
CA ALA A 88 -6.80 3.67 -5.26
C ALA A 88 -8.32 3.53 -5.09
N GLY A 89 -8.84 3.72 -3.88
CA GLY A 89 -10.28 3.70 -3.59
C GLY A 89 -11.04 4.72 -4.43
N ALA A 90 -10.56 5.97 -4.49
CA ALA A 90 -11.16 7.03 -5.30
C ALA A 90 -11.22 6.65 -6.79
N PHE A 91 -10.12 6.10 -7.33
CA PHE A 91 -10.09 5.62 -8.70
C PHE A 91 -11.05 4.46 -8.94
N TYR A 92 -10.97 3.39 -8.15
CA TYR A 92 -11.73 2.16 -8.38
C TYR A 92 -13.22 2.33 -8.11
N VAL A 93 -13.63 3.09 -7.09
CA VAL A 93 -15.04 3.42 -6.87
C VAL A 93 -15.55 4.29 -8.01
N GLY A 94 -14.76 5.27 -8.47
CA GLY A 94 -15.08 6.03 -9.68
C GLY A 94 -15.23 5.13 -10.92
N LEU A 95 -14.35 4.14 -11.07
CA LEU A 95 -14.41 3.19 -12.18
C LEU A 95 -15.67 2.32 -12.13
N ALA A 96 -16.00 1.77 -10.96
CA ALA A 96 -17.24 1.00 -10.76
C ALA A 96 -18.50 1.86 -10.95
N TRP A 97 -18.42 3.16 -10.66
CA TRP A 97 -19.49 4.11 -10.94
C TRP A 97 -19.71 4.32 -12.45
N LEU A 98 -18.63 4.47 -13.22
CA LEU A 98 -18.71 4.67 -14.68
C LEU A 98 -18.95 3.37 -15.46
N GLN A 99 -18.49 2.24 -14.93
CA GLN A 99 -18.55 0.92 -15.56
C GLN A 99 -19.05 -0.12 -14.54
N PRO A 100 -20.36 -0.14 -14.24
CA PRO A 100 -20.94 -1.00 -13.20
C PRO A 100 -20.71 -2.49 -13.39
N ASP A 101 -20.55 -2.95 -14.64
CA ASP A 101 -20.25 -4.35 -14.96
C ASP A 101 -18.94 -4.83 -14.33
N LEU A 102 -18.00 -3.92 -14.05
CA LEU A 102 -16.71 -4.23 -13.44
C LEU A 102 -16.76 -4.21 -11.91
N ALA A 103 -17.86 -3.74 -11.32
CA ALA A 103 -18.01 -3.58 -9.88
C ALA A 103 -17.68 -4.85 -9.08
N PRO A 104 -18.07 -6.08 -9.48
CA PRO A 104 -17.74 -7.27 -8.70
C PRO A 104 -16.22 -7.46 -8.49
N ALA A 105 -15.41 -7.34 -9.55
CA ALA A 105 -13.95 -7.43 -9.44
C ALA A 105 -13.40 -6.28 -8.61
N VAL A 106 -13.91 -5.07 -8.85
CA VAL A 106 -13.49 -3.87 -8.12
C VAL A 106 -13.70 -4.02 -6.63
N PHE A 107 -14.88 -4.45 -6.17
CA PHE A 107 -15.18 -4.57 -4.75
C PHE A 107 -14.40 -5.70 -4.07
N VAL A 108 -14.14 -6.81 -4.77
CA VAL A 108 -13.24 -7.87 -4.26
C VAL A 108 -11.82 -7.33 -4.11
N TYR A 109 -11.31 -6.61 -5.10
CA TYR A 109 -10.00 -5.98 -5.02
C TYR A 109 -9.94 -4.92 -3.92
N LEU A 110 -10.97 -4.10 -3.74
CA LEU A 110 -11.00 -3.11 -2.66
C LEU A 110 -11.04 -3.77 -1.27
N ALA A 111 -11.78 -4.87 -1.10
CA ALA A 111 -11.76 -5.63 0.15
C ALA A 111 -10.38 -6.21 0.45
N GLU A 112 -9.71 -6.75 -0.56
CA GLU A 112 -8.31 -7.20 -0.47
C GLU A 112 -7.37 -6.06 -0.11
N PHE A 113 -7.34 -5.01 -0.93
CA PHE A 113 -6.35 -3.93 -0.89
C PHE A 113 -6.56 -3.02 0.33
N MET A 114 -7.79 -2.59 0.59
CA MET A 114 -8.09 -1.63 1.65
C MET A 114 -8.14 -2.25 3.05
N VAL A 115 -8.46 -3.55 3.17
CA VAL A 115 -8.63 -4.20 4.47
C VAL A 115 -7.48 -5.15 4.76
N VAL A 116 -7.35 -6.22 3.98
CA VAL A 116 -6.40 -7.31 4.28
C VAL A 116 -4.96 -6.85 4.04
N ASP A 117 -4.69 -6.26 2.88
CA ASP A 117 -3.37 -5.75 2.54
C ASP A 117 -2.99 -4.52 3.38
N THR A 118 -3.95 -3.69 3.80
CA THR A 118 -3.69 -2.61 4.77
C THR A 118 -3.23 -3.16 6.10
N PHE A 119 -3.97 -4.11 6.69
CA PHE A 119 -3.56 -4.75 7.94
C PHE A 119 -2.17 -5.35 7.83
N LEU A 120 -1.91 -6.11 6.75
CA LEU A 120 -0.59 -6.69 6.48
C LEU A 120 0.49 -5.61 6.33
N SER A 121 0.18 -4.52 5.64
CA SER A 121 1.13 -3.42 5.37
C SER A 121 1.38 -2.54 6.57
N ILE A 122 0.52 -2.48 7.58
CA ILE A 122 0.82 -1.78 8.85
C ILE A 122 1.44 -2.70 9.90
N ALA A 123 1.40 -4.03 9.71
CA ALA A 123 1.94 -4.99 10.66
C ALA A 123 3.46 -4.82 10.91
N PHE A 124 4.21 -4.23 9.97
CA PHE A 124 5.63 -3.91 10.18
C PHE A 124 5.87 -3.08 11.44
N LEU A 125 4.86 -2.33 11.91
CA LEU A 125 4.94 -1.51 13.12
C LEU A 125 5.21 -2.31 14.38
N ALA A 126 4.94 -3.62 14.39
CA ALA A 126 5.28 -4.46 15.53
C ALA A 126 6.80 -4.68 15.64
N TRP A 127 7.55 -4.53 14.56
CA TRP A 127 9.01 -4.70 14.55
C TRP A 127 9.73 -3.35 14.47
N PRO A 128 10.99 -3.27 14.91
CA PRO A 128 11.80 -2.05 14.81
C PRO A 128 12.34 -1.86 13.38
N ILE A 129 11.44 -1.81 12.39
CA ILE A 129 11.74 -1.56 10.98
C ILE A 129 10.96 -0.33 10.48
N ARG A 130 11.53 0.38 9.50
CA ARG A 130 10.98 1.67 9.03
C ARG A 130 9.73 1.57 8.18
N SER A 131 9.61 0.51 7.38
CA SER A 131 8.50 0.31 6.45
C SER A 131 8.41 -1.16 6.02
N PRO A 132 7.32 -1.57 5.35
CA PRO A 132 7.19 -2.93 4.79
C PRO A 132 8.27 -3.29 3.77
N ASN A 133 8.95 -2.30 3.18
CA ASN A 133 10.08 -2.53 2.27
C ASN A 133 11.22 -3.30 2.94
N TYR A 134 11.33 -3.20 4.26
CA TYR A 134 12.36 -3.85 5.07
C TYR A 134 11.90 -5.15 5.71
N PHE A 135 10.68 -5.62 5.42
CA PHE A 135 10.11 -6.80 6.07
C PHE A 135 10.87 -8.11 5.79
N TYR A 136 11.80 -8.11 4.82
CA TYR A 136 12.66 -9.26 4.55
C TYR A 136 13.54 -9.68 5.73
N VAL A 137 13.81 -8.78 6.69
CA VAL A 137 14.55 -9.09 7.94
C VAL A 137 13.69 -9.80 8.99
N VAL A 138 12.37 -9.77 8.83
CA VAL A 138 11.38 -10.44 9.67
C VAL A 138 10.94 -11.74 9.02
N ASP A 139 10.41 -11.66 7.79
CA ASP A 139 10.08 -12.83 6.97
C ASP A 139 10.28 -12.50 5.48
N ARG A 140 11.30 -13.14 4.90
CA ARG A 140 11.65 -12.96 3.48
C ARG A 140 10.57 -13.46 2.52
N THR A 141 9.78 -14.45 2.91
CA THR A 141 8.72 -14.99 2.03
C THR A 141 7.56 -14.02 1.94
N ILE A 142 7.09 -13.50 3.08
CA ILE A 142 6.05 -12.46 3.09
C ILE A 142 6.53 -11.25 2.28
N TRP A 143 7.79 -10.82 2.48
CA TRP A 143 8.35 -9.72 1.71
C TRP A 143 8.41 -10.01 0.21
N LEU A 144 8.86 -11.20 -0.22
CA LEU A 144 8.96 -11.56 -1.63
C LEU A 144 7.61 -11.45 -2.34
N TRP A 145 6.53 -11.94 -1.72
CA TRP A 145 5.20 -11.98 -2.32
C TRP A 145 4.41 -10.67 -2.23
N ASN A 146 4.77 -9.77 -1.32
CA ASN A 146 3.98 -8.56 -1.07
C ASN A 146 4.71 -7.26 -1.41
N TRP A 147 6.00 -7.16 -1.10
CA TRP A 147 6.73 -5.88 -1.12
C TRP A 147 8.02 -5.89 -1.95
N SER A 148 8.39 -7.03 -2.54
CA SER A 148 9.44 -7.04 -3.57
C SER A 148 9.02 -6.15 -4.76
N LYS A 149 9.99 -5.60 -5.50
CA LYS A 149 9.71 -4.78 -6.69
C LYS A 149 8.73 -5.46 -7.68
N PRO A 150 8.91 -6.73 -8.08
CA PRO A 150 7.94 -7.39 -8.96
C PRO A 150 6.58 -7.60 -8.28
N ALA A 151 6.54 -7.98 -7.00
CA ALA A 151 5.29 -8.14 -6.27
C ALA A 151 4.49 -6.83 -6.20
N LYS A 152 5.16 -5.70 -5.94
CA LYS A 152 4.51 -4.39 -5.95
C LYS A 152 3.90 -4.07 -7.30
N ALA A 153 4.66 -4.26 -8.38
CA ALA A 153 4.16 -4.01 -9.74
C ALA A 153 2.93 -4.86 -10.06
N VAL A 154 2.94 -6.15 -9.66
CA VAL A 154 1.79 -7.03 -9.85
C VAL A 154 0.60 -6.63 -8.98
N ASN A 155 0.82 -6.34 -7.70
CA ASN A 155 -0.25 -5.99 -6.76
C ASN A 155 -0.92 -4.65 -7.09
N SER A 156 -0.16 -3.65 -7.57
CA SER A 156 -0.70 -2.29 -7.78
C SER A 156 -1.09 -1.99 -9.22
N ALA A 157 -0.36 -2.50 -10.23
CA ALA A 157 -0.55 -2.09 -11.62
C ALA A 157 -1.26 -3.16 -12.47
N LEU A 158 -1.02 -4.45 -12.24
CA LEU A 158 -1.58 -5.51 -13.11
C LEU A 158 -3.11 -5.46 -13.15
N PHE A 159 -3.75 -5.37 -11.98
CA PHE A 159 -5.20 -5.34 -11.89
C PHE A 159 -5.79 -4.10 -12.58
N ALA A 160 -5.28 -2.89 -12.27
CA ALA A 160 -5.73 -1.64 -12.88
C ALA A 160 -5.58 -1.64 -14.40
N VAL A 161 -4.38 -1.98 -14.91
CA VAL A 161 -4.07 -1.96 -16.35
C VAL A 161 -4.91 -2.99 -17.09
N LEU A 162 -5.03 -4.21 -16.54
CA LEU A 162 -5.83 -5.26 -17.18
C LEU A 162 -7.30 -4.84 -17.28
N LEU A 163 -7.88 -4.29 -16.21
CA LEU A 163 -9.24 -3.75 -16.21
C LEU A 163 -9.42 -2.66 -17.27
N LEU A 164 -8.54 -1.67 -17.30
CA LEU A 164 -8.62 -0.54 -18.21
C LEU A 164 -8.45 -0.93 -19.70
N VAL A 165 -7.60 -1.91 -19.99
CA VAL A 165 -7.27 -2.31 -21.38
C VAL A 165 -8.26 -3.34 -21.93
N THR A 166 -8.69 -4.29 -21.10
CA THR A 166 -9.47 -5.45 -21.58
C THR A 166 -10.95 -5.35 -21.25
N GLY A 167 -11.33 -4.69 -20.15
CA GLY A 167 -12.69 -4.73 -19.62
C GLY A 167 -13.16 -6.13 -19.22
N TRP A 168 -12.25 -7.11 -19.07
CA TRP A 168 -12.62 -8.50 -18.81
C TRP A 168 -12.94 -8.71 -17.34
N MET A 169 -14.23 -8.55 -17.01
CA MET A 169 -14.80 -8.79 -15.69
C MET A 169 -14.27 -10.11 -15.09
N GLU A 170 -14.56 -11.25 -15.71
CA GLU A 170 -14.28 -12.58 -15.13
C GLU A 170 -12.78 -12.80 -14.83
N VAL A 171 -11.93 -12.32 -15.74
CA VAL A 171 -10.47 -12.42 -15.58
C VAL A 171 -9.99 -11.49 -14.45
N ALA A 172 -10.52 -10.27 -14.39
CA ALA A 172 -10.22 -9.35 -13.30
C ALA A 172 -10.69 -9.92 -11.95
N LEU A 173 -11.87 -10.55 -11.90
CA LEU A 173 -12.40 -11.19 -10.69
C LEU A 173 -11.49 -12.32 -10.21
N ALA A 174 -11.08 -13.20 -11.13
CA ALA A 174 -10.16 -14.29 -10.82
C ALA A 174 -8.84 -13.77 -10.25
N ILE A 175 -8.30 -12.68 -10.82
CA ILE A 175 -7.08 -12.03 -10.32
C ILE A 175 -7.31 -11.43 -8.92
N ALA A 176 -8.40 -10.69 -8.72
CA ALA A 176 -8.73 -10.09 -7.43
C ALA A 176 -8.89 -11.14 -6.33
N LEU A 177 -9.55 -12.27 -6.64
CA LEU A 177 -9.67 -13.41 -5.72
C LEU A 177 -8.31 -14.06 -5.44
N ALA A 178 -7.46 -14.23 -6.45
CA ALA A 178 -6.12 -14.78 -6.27
C ALA A 178 -5.25 -13.89 -5.36
N LEU A 179 -5.31 -12.57 -5.55
CA LEU A 179 -4.66 -11.60 -4.67
C LEU A 179 -5.22 -11.69 -3.26
N LEU A 180 -6.54 -11.76 -3.08
CA LEU A 180 -7.17 -11.88 -1.77
C LEU A 180 -6.70 -13.13 -1.03
N VAL A 181 -6.66 -14.28 -1.72
CA VAL A 181 -6.13 -15.53 -1.18
C VAL A 181 -4.66 -15.39 -0.77
N LEU A 182 -3.83 -14.76 -1.61
CA LEU A 182 -2.42 -14.48 -1.29
C LEU A 182 -2.27 -13.62 -0.04
N LYS A 183 -3.10 -12.57 0.13
CA LYS A 183 -3.07 -11.72 1.32
C LYS A 183 -3.55 -12.45 2.57
N CYS A 184 -4.65 -13.20 2.48
CA CYS A 184 -5.14 -14.03 3.58
C CYS A 184 -4.08 -15.07 4.01
N TRP A 185 -3.40 -15.70 3.04
CA TRP A 185 -2.28 -16.60 3.33
C TRP A 185 -1.11 -15.88 4.01
N SER A 186 -0.75 -14.68 3.53
CA SER A 186 0.31 -13.87 4.12
C SER A 186 -0.02 -13.44 5.56
N VAL A 187 -1.28 -13.08 5.82
CA VAL A 187 -1.79 -12.78 7.17
C VAL A 187 -1.76 -14.02 8.05
N ALA A 188 -2.23 -15.18 7.57
CA ALA A 188 -2.18 -16.42 8.32
C ALA A 188 -0.73 -16.79 8.70
N ARG A 189 0.22 -16.57 7.79
CA ARG A 189 1.66 -16.75 8.07
C ARG A 189 2.17 -15.73 9.10
N LEU A 190 1.81 -14.46 8.97
CA LEU A 190 2.13 -13.42 9.95
C LEU A 190 1.63 -13.78 11.36
N LEU A 191 0.39 -14.26 11.48
CA LEU A 191 -0.18 -14.67 12.77
C LEU A 191 0.54 -15.87 13.38
N ARG A 192 1.09 -16.78 12.56
CA ARG A 192 1.94 -17.88 13.03
C ARG A 192 3.32 -17.42 13.49
N ILE A 193 3.87 -16.36 12.89
CA ILE A 193 5.11 -15.72 13.36
C ILE A 193 4.86 -15.07 14.73
N GLY A 194 3.67 -14.52 14.91
CA GLY A 194 3.27 -13.78 16.11
C GLY A 194 3.68 -12.31 16.02
N LEU A 195 2.84 -11.44 16.58
CA LEU A 195 3.17 -10.02 16.72
C LEU A 195 3.92 -9.85 18.05
N PRO A 196 5.15 -9.31 18.05
CA PRO A 196 5.84 -9.00 19.29
C PRO A 196 5.01 -8.02 20.12
N LEU A 197 4.72 -8.42 21.36
CA LEU A 197 4.10 -7.54 22.35
C LEU A 197 5.21 -6.70 23.01
N PRO A 198 4.96 -5.45 23.40
CA PRO A 198 5.84 -4.74 24.31
C PRO A 198 6.01 -5.62 25.56
N ASP A 199 7.25 -5.81 26.02
CA ASP A 199 7.47 -6.45 27.32
C ASP A 199 6.67 -5.67 28.37
N PRO A 200 5.99 -6.36 29.32
CA PRO A 200 5.33 -5.68 30.42
C PRO A 200 6.38 -4.79 31.08
N VAL A 201 6.18 -3.47 31.03
CA VAL A 201 7.02 -2.54 31.79
C VAL A 201 6.87 -2.96 33.24
N THR A 202 7.90 -3.57 33.82
CA THR A 202 8.00 -3.74 35.27
C THR A 202 8.13 -2.34 35.85
N THR A 203 7.00 -1.69 36.10
CA THR A 203 6.93 -0.52 36.96
C THR A 203 7.35 -0.98 38.35
N HIS A 204 8.63 -0.81 38.67
CA HIS A 204 9.07 -0.73 40.05
C HIS A 204 8.43 0.54 40.62
N VAL A 205 7.23 0.39 41.18
CA VAL A 205 6.67 1.38 42.09
C VAL A 205 7.54 1.31 43.35
N ALA A 206 8.42 2.29 43.48
CA ALA A 206 9.15 2.55 44.72
C ALA A 206 8.23 3.27 45.73
#